data_AF-A0A658NIH8-F1
#
_entry.id   AF-A0A658NIH8-F1
#
_cell.length_a   1.000
_cell.length_b   1.000
_cell.length_c   1.000
_cell.angle_alpha   90.00
_cell.angle_beta   90.00
_cell.angle_gamma   90.00
#
_symmetry.space_group_name_H-M   'P 1'
#
loop_
_entity.id
_entity.type
_entity.pdbx_description
1 polymer ?
#
loop_
_entity_poly.entity_id
_entity_poly.type
_entity_poly.pdbx_seq_one_letter_code
_entity_poly.pdbx_strand_id
1 'polypeptide(L)'
;LSYSANLQDLAACNTYIVTVPTPIDEHKQPDLTPLVKASATIGKVLKKGDIVIYESTVYPGATEEDCVPVLEKFSGLKFNVDF
;
A
#
# COMPACT_ATOMS: atom_id res chain seq x y z
N LEU A 1 21.17 10.54 3.66
CA LEU A 1 19.90 9.85 3.33
C LEU A 1 20.06 9.19 1.97
N SER A 2 19.54 7.97 1.82
CA SER A 2 19.47 7.29 0.52
C SER A 2 18.02 7.30 0.05
N TYR A 3 17.81 7.54 -1.24
CA TYR A 3 16.49 7.55 -1.87
C TYR A 3 16.54 6.64 -3.09
N SER A 4 15.44 5.94 -3.37
CA SER A 4 15.34 5.05 -4.51
C SER A 4 13.98 5.15 -5.19
N ALA A 5 13.98 4.88 -6.49
CA ALA A 5 12.81 4.65 -7.32
C ALA A 5 12.78 3.22 -7.90
N ASN A 6 13.72 2.35 -7.50
CA ASN A 6 13.78 0.97 -7.96
C ASN A 6 12.95 0.07 -7.05
N LEU A 7 12.07 -0.74 -7.65
CA LEU A 7 11.22 -1.69 -6.92
C LEU A 7 12.04 -2.70 -6.11
N GLN A 8 13.18 -3.16 -6.65
CA GLN A 8 14.00 -4.19 -6.02
C GLN A 8 14.57 -3.77 -4.67
N ASP A 9 14.78 -2.47 -4.45
CA ASP A 9 15.32 -1.96 -3.19
C ASP A 9 14.31 -2.14 -2.03
N LEU A 10 13.02 -2.24 -2.34
CA LEU A 10 11.98 -2.56 -1.35
C LEU A 10 12.05 -4.02 -0.87
N ALA A 11 12.61 -4.94 -1.66
CA ALA A 11 12.63 -6.36 -1.30
C ALA A 11 13.56 -6.68 -0.12
N ALA A 12 14.40 -5.75 0.32
CA ALA A 12 15.21 -5.90 1.53
C ALA A 12 14.48 -5.44 2.80
N CYS A 13 13.32 -4.79 2.66
CA CYS A 13 12.52 -4.28 3.76
C CYS A 13 11.47 -5.29 4.23
N ASN A 14 10.96 -5.07 5.44
CA ASN A 14 9.86 -5.84 6.06
C ASN A 14 8.74 -4.95 6.63
N THR A 15 8.95 -3.64 6.71
CA THR A 15 7.94 -2.67 7.14
C THR A 15 7.83 -1.56 6.09
N TYR A 16 6.61 -1.28 5.65
CA TYR A 16 6.31 -0.30 4.62
C TYR A 16 5.37 0.76 5.17
N ILE A 17 5.77 2.03 5.16
CA ILE A 17 4.94 3.16 5.59
C ILE A 17 4.53 3.95 4.35
N VAL A 18 3.23 4.06 4.10
CA VAL A 18 2.65 4.66 2.90
C VAL A 18 2.11 6.06 3.21
N THR A 19 2.76 7.07 2.63
CA THR A 19 2.50 8.51 2.83
C THR A 19 2.22 9.23 1.51
N VAL A 20 1.53 8.56 0.58
CA VAL A 20 1.16 9.13 -0.73
C VAL A 20 -0.01 10.11 -0.61
N PRO A 21 -0.13 11.09 -1.51
CA PRO A 21 -1.24 12.04 -1.44
C PRO A 21 -2.57 11.36 -1.74
N THR A 22 -3.64 11.86 -1.12
CA THR A 22 -5.05 11.51 -1.39
C THR A 22 -5.79 12.78 -1.84
N PRO A 23 -5.54 13.27 -3.07
CA PRO A 23 -6.17 14.50 -3.53
C PRO A 23 -7.69 14.31 -3.64
N ILE A 24 -8.44 15.41 -3.61
CA ILE A 24 -9.89 15.39 -3.70
C ILE A 24 -10.31 15.72 -5.14
N ASP A 25 -11.27 14.97 -5.68
CA ASP A 25 -11.83 15.18 -7.01
C ASP A 25 -12.94 16.26 -7.05
N GLU A 26 -13.51 16.51 -8.24
CA GLU A 26 -14.59 17.49 -8.44
C GLU A 26 -15.87 17.16 -7.65
N HIS A 27 -16.06 15.90 -7.26
CA HIS A 27 -17.18 15.39 -6.48
C HIS A 27 -16.90 15.36 -4.97
N LYS A 28 -15.78 15.94 -4.53
CA LYS A 28 -15.33 15.93 -3.13
C LYS A 28 -15.00 14.54 -2.59
N GLN A 29 -14.65 13.60 -3.46
CA GLN A 29 -14.23 12.26 -3.10
C GLN A 29 -12.70 12.16 -3.12
N PRO A 30 -12.08 11.41 -2.20
CA PRO A 30 -10.64 11.18 -2.24
C PRO A 30 -10.28 10.29 -3.45
N ASP A 31 -9.36 10.76 -4.27
CA ASP A 31 -8.72 9.95 -5.30
C ASP A 31 -7.70 9.01 -4.63
N LEU A 32 -8.06 7.74 -4.53
CA LEU A 32 -7.22 6.69 -3.96
C LEU A 32 -6.22 6.12 -4.97
N THR A 33 -6.16 6.63 -6.21
CA THR A 33 -5.23 6.15 -7.24
C THR A 33 -3.77 6.08 -6.76
N PRO A 34 -3.23 7.10 -6.07
CA PRO A 34 -1.86 7.02 -5.55
C PRO A 34 -1.70 5.91 -4.49
N LEU A 35 -2.70 5.74 -3.63
CA LEU A 35 -2.73 4.73 -2.57
C LEU A 35 -2.73 3.31 -3.16
N VAL A 36 -3.65 3.05 -4.08
CA VAL A 36 -3.78 1.77 -4.80
C VAL A 36 -2.50 1.44 -5.57
N LYS A 37 -1.86 2.42 -6.21
CA LYS A 37 -0.57 2.21 -6.91
C LYS A 37 0.56 1.88 -5.94
N ALA A 38 0.60 2.52 -4.77
CA ALA A 38 1.56 2.19 -3.72
C ALA A 38 1.34 0.76 -3.21
N SER A 39 0.09 0.38 -2.90
CA SER A 39 -0.27 -0.98 -2.48
C SER A 39 0.10 -2.02 -3.55
N ALA A 40 -0.14 -1.74 -4.83
CA ALA A 40 0.25 -2.62 -5.93
C ALA A 40 1.77 -2.78 -6.08
N THR A 41 2.53 -1.74 -5.73
CA THR A 41 3.99 -1.77 -5.77
C THR A 41 4.53 -2.62 -4.62
N ILE A 42 4.03 -2.39 -3.40
CA ILE A 42 4.39 -3.17 -2.21
C ILE A 42 4.00 -4.63 -2.38
N GLY A 43 2.78 -4.92 -2.85
CA GLY A 43 2.28 -6.28 -3.03
C GLY A 43 3.18 -7.16 -3.91
N LYS A 44 3.96 -6.58 -4.85
CA LYS A 44 4.90 -7.34 -5.70
C LYS A 44 6.16 -7.81 -4.97
N VAL A 45 6.48 -7.21 -3.83
CA VAL A 45 7.69 -7.52 -3.05
C VAL A 45 7.37 -7.99 -1.63
N LEU A 46 6.09 -7.96 -1.25
CA LEU A 46 5.58 -8.32 0.06
C LEU A 46 5.85 -9.80 0.37
N LYS A 47 6.32 -10.06 1.58
CA LYS A 47 6.63 -11.39 2.08
C LYS A 47 5.81 -11.71 3.33
N LYS A 48 5.75 -12.99 3.66
CA LYS A 48 5.12 -13.44 4.90
C LYS A 48 5.84 -12.84 6.11
N GLY A 49 5.08 -12.21 7.00
CA GLY A 49 5.54 -11.53 8.21
C GLY A 49 5.85 -10.04 8.01
N ASP A 50 5.71 -9.51 6.78
CA ASP A 50 5.87 -8.09 6.52
C ASP A 50 4.69 -7.28 7.09
N ILE A 51 4.89 -5.99 7.32
CA ILE A 51 3.89 -5.06 7.86
C ILE A 51 3.71 -3.88 6.91
N VAL A 52 2.46 -3.54 6.58
CA VAL A 52 2.11 -2.36 5.78
C VAL A 52 1.29 -1.39 6.64
N ILE A 53 1.77 -0.15 6.76
CA ILE A 53 1.17 0.92 7.55
C ILE A 53 0.77 2.06 6.61
N TYR A 54 -0.49 2.47 6.66
CA TYR A 54 -0.99 3.61 5.89
C TYR A 54 -1.12 4.83 6.81
N GLU A 55 -0.37 5.90 6.52
CA GLU A 55 -0.47 7.19 7.23
C GLU A 55 -1.21 8.25 6.39
N SER A 56 -1.57 7.91 5.16
CA SER A 56 -2.32 8.79 4.27
C SER A 56 -3.73 9.03 4.83
N THR A 57 -4.26 10.24 4.69
CA THR A 57 -5.62 10.55 5.17
C THR A 57 -6.66 9.92 4.24
N VAL A 58 -7.47 9.02 4.79
CA VAL A 58 -8.48 8.24 4.08
C VAL A 58 -9.79 8.16 4.87
N TYR A 59 -10.85 7.68 4.23
CA TYR A 59 -12.08 7.36 4.94
C TYR A 59 -11.95 6.07 5.76
N PRO A 60 -12.78 5.86 6.80
CA PRO A 60 -12.80 4.62 7.56
C PRO A 60 -13.14 3.42 6.67
N GLY A 61 -12.31 2.38 6.71
CA GLY A 61 -12.49 1.16 5.89
C GLY A 61 -11.66 1.12 4.60
N ALA A 62 -11.07 2.23 4.15
CA ALA A 62 -10.29 2.26 2.91
C ALA A 62 -9.09 1.29 2.90
N THR A 63 -8.53 0.98 4.07
CA THR A 63 -7.44 0.00 4.18
C THR A 63 -7.95 -1.39 3.82
N GLU A 64 -9.05 -1.82 4.42
CA GLU A 64 -9.66 -3.14 4.25
C GLU A 64 -10.35 -3.28 2.89
N GLU A 65 -10.97 -2.22 2.39
CA GLU A 65 -11.82 -2.24 1.21
C GLU A 65 -11.03 -2.02 -0.10
N ASP A 66 -10.00 -1.17 -0.08
CA ASP A 66 -9.28 -0.77 -1.29
C ASP A 66 -7.83 -1.26 -1.31
N CYS A 67 -7.14 -1.23 -0.16
CA CYS A 67 -5.71 -1.52 -0.10
C CYS A 67 -5.42 -3.01 0.05
N VAL A 68 -6.11 -3.68 0.97
CA VAL A 68 -5.94 -5.11 1.26
C VAL A 68 -6.19 -5.98 0.01
N PRO A 69 -7.28 -5.81 -0.76
CA PRO A 69 -7.51 -6.64 -1.95
C PRO A 69 -6.40 -6.49 -2.99
N VAL A 70 -5.79 -5.30 -3.08
CA VAL A 70 -4.66 -5.05 -3.97
C VAL A 70 -3.41 -5.76 -3.47
N LEU A 71 -3.10 -5.69 -2.17
CA LEU A 71 -1.97 -6.38 -1.57
C LEU A 71 -2.09 -7.90 -1.75
N GLU A 72 -3.25 -8.49 -1.44
CA GLU A 72 -3.50 -9.93 -1.63
C GLU A 72 -3.38 -10.33 -3.11
N LYS A 73 -3.94 -9.54 -4.03
CA LYS A 73 -3.87 -9.81 -5.48
C LYS A 73 -2.45 -9.86 -6.02
N PHE A 74 -1.58 -8.93 -5.60
CA PHE A 74 -0.21 -8.85 -6.14
C PHE A 74 0.78 -9.75 -5.40
N SER A 75 0.56 -10.04 -4.12
CA SER A 75 1.45 -10.87 -3.31
C SER A 75 1.08 -12.36 -3.31
N GLY A 76 -0.20 -12.68 -3.52
CA GLY A 76 -0.75 -14.01 -3.29
C GLY A 76 -0.84 -14.40 -1.81
N LEU A 77 -0.57 -13.47 -0.89
CA LEU A 77 -0.65 -13.65 0.55
C LEU A 77 -2.04 -13.29 1.06
N LYS A 78 -2.38 -13.74 2.27
CA LYS A 78 -3.67 -13.45 2.91
C LYS A 78 -3.52 -12.48 4.08
N PHE A 79 -4.34 -11.43 4.08
CA PHE A 79 -4.39 -10.44 5.16
C PHE A 79 -4.74 -11.07 6.51
N ASN A 80 -4.08 -10.61 7.59
CA ASN A 80 -4.22 -11.12 8.95
C ASN A 80 -3.82 -12.60 9.14
N VAL A 81 -3.14 -13.19 8.15
CA VAL A 81 -2.63 -14.57 8.21
C VAL A 81 -1.16 -14.59 7.84
N ASP A 82 -0.81 -13.93 6.74
CA ASP A 82 0.54 -13.91 6.20
C ASP A 82 1.21 -12.53 6.33
N PHE A 83 0.46 -11.43 6.32
CA PHE A 83 0.93 -10.06 6.53
C PHE A 83 -0.16 -9.19 7.17
#